data_AF-A0A2V5TAH6-F1
#
_entry.id   AF-A0A2V5TAH6-F1
#
_cell.length_a   1.000
_cell.length_b   1.000
_cell.length_c   1.000
_cell.angle_alpha   90.00
_cell.angle_beta   90.00
_cell.angle_gamma   90.00
#
_symmetry.space_group_name_H-M   'P 1'
#
loop_
_entity.id
_entity.type
_entity.pdbx_description
1 polymer ?
#
loop_
_entity_poly.entity_id
_entity_poly.type
_entity_poly.pdbx_seq_one_letter_code
_entity_poly.pdbx_strand_id
1 'polypeptide(L)'
;MGSQSGIYFFRLDGATGDQTTPVLIDDPRTHGGLQRFPDISVDAGTMHAIWWDSRNDPCYDPARPLGNCANKSTVPSLDAFAASGSTATLTWSSSTRLSGVSSNPNWEQFSGRTVPFGGDYIYISSVGAFSYGVWTDWRDVVAGSDPREGGDSDADAADVHQCRTQNPDGSFTRDTCPWAGGLDQNIYGSTTP
;
A
#
# COMPACT_ATOMS: atom_id res chain seq x y z
N MET A 1 -4.49 -14.18 -7.07
CA MET A 1 -3.16 -14.65 -7.51
C MET A 1 -2.14 -14.03 -6.57
N GLY A 2 -1.41 -14.81 -5.78
CA GLY A 2 -0.22 -14.31 -5.09
C GLY A 2 0.95 -14.15 -6.08
N SER A 3 1.89 -13.28 -5.74
CA SER A 3 3.17 -13.18 -6.46
C SER A 3 4.29 -12.77 -5.49
N GLN A 4 5.54 -12.73 -5.96
CA GLN A 4 6.58 -11.89 -5.39
C GLN A 4 6.87 -10.78 -6.41
N SER A 5 7.04 -9.53 -5.98
CA SER A 5 7.32 -8.40 -6.87
C SER A 5 8.40 -7.51 -6.31
N GLY A 6 9.29 -7.08 -7.20
CA GLY A 6 10.34 -6.11 -6.93
C GLY A 6 10.23 -4.91 -7.88
N ILE A 7 10.73 -3.76 -7.44
CA ILE A 7 10.77 -2.53 -8.20
C ILE A 7 12.13 -2.38 -8.84
N TYR A 8 12.11 -2.13 -10.15
CA TYR A 8 13.31 -1.92 -10.95
C TYR A 8 13.41 -0.47 -11.39
N PHE A 9 14.65 0.03 -11.45
CA PHE A 9 14.99 1.30 -12.06
C PHE A 9 15.84 1.09 -13.30
N PHE A 10 15.57 1.85 -14.35
CA PHE A 10 16.45 1.98 -15.52
C PHE A 10 16.28 3.38 -16.09
N ARG A 11 17.28 3.81 -16.87
CA ARG A 11 17.21 5.07 -17.61
C ARG A 11 17.01 4.79 -19.09
N LEU A 12 16.23 5.66 -19.73
CA LEU A 12 16.08 5.77 -21.16
C LEU A 12 16.71 7.09 -21.61
N ASP A 13 17.64 7.04 -22.55
CA ASP A 13 18.03 8.22 -23.32
C ASP A 13 16.93 8.51 -24.34
N GLY A 14 16.19 9.59 -24.15
CA GLY A 14 15.09 9.96 -25.04
C GLY A 14 15.53 10.41 -26.44
N ALA A 15 16.81 10.76 -26.63
CA ALA A 15 17.34 11.19 -27.92
C ALA A 15 17.84 10.00 -28.76
N THR A 16 18.48 9.01 -28.14
CA THR A 16 19.04 7.84 -28.85
C THR A 16 18.17 6.59 -28.75
N GLY A 17 17.31 6.50 -27.73
CA GLY A 17 16.56 5.30 -27.38
C GLY A 17 17.37 4.28 -26.57
N ASP A 18 18.62 4.59 -26.21
CA ASP A 18 19.46 3.69 -25.43
C ASP A 18 18.90 3.51 -24.01
N GLN A 19 19.02 2.30 -23.47
CA GLN A 19 18.55 1.98 -22.13
C GLN A 19 19.66 1.35 -21.28
N THR A 20 19.67 1.68 -19.99
CA THR A 20 20.53 0.97 -19.04
C THR A 20 19.92 -0.39 -18.69
N THR A 21 20.76 -1.34 -18.28
CA THR A 21 20.26 -2.57 -17.64
C THR A 21 19.41 -2.22 -16.41
N PRO A 22 18.19 -2.78 -16.25
CA PRO A 22 17.39 -2.56 -15.06
C PRO A 22 18.09 -3.06 -13.80
N VAL A 23 18.06 -2.24 -12.74
CA VAL A 23 18.58 -2.57 -11.41
C VAL A 23 17.43 -2.65 -10.42
N LEU A 24 17.49 -3.59 -9.47
CA LEU A 24 16.56 -3.60 -8.34
C LEU A 24 16.88 -2.42 -7.41
N ILE A 25 15.85 -1.71 -6.98
CA ILE A 25 15.97 -0.69 -5.92
C ILE A 25 16.26 -1.38 -4.58
N ASP A 26 15.53 -2.46 -4.32
CA ASP A 26 15.60 -3.27 -3.11
C ASP A 26 15.16 -4.70 -3.46
N ASP A 27 15.89 -5.72 -3.02
CA ASP A 27 15.68 -7.10 -3.46
C ASP A 27 14.73 -7.88 -2.52
N PRO A 28 13.44 -8.05 -2.89
CA PRO A 28 12.45 -8.70 -2.03
C PRO A 28 12.75 -10.19 -1.81
N ARG A 29 13.63 -10.82 -2.60
CA ARG A 29 14.03 -12.23 -2.40
C ARG A 29 14.83 -12.41 -1.12
N THR A 30 15.43 -11.33 -0.60
CA THR A 30 16.27 -11.38 0.61
C THR A 30 15.47 -11.29 1.91
N HIS A 31 14.25 -10.74 1.87
CA HIS A 31 13.43 -10.52 3.07
C HIS A 31 11.95 -10.91 2.91
N GLY A 32 11.52 -11.37 1.74
CA GLY A 32 10.11 -11.62 1.45
C GLY A 32 9.31 -10.34 1.21
N GLY A 33 7.99 -10.47 1.09
CA GLY A 33 7.09 -9.35 0.79
C GLY A 33 6.86 -9.07 -0.69
N LEU A 34 5.93 -8.15 -0.91
CA LEU A 34 5.47 -7.65 -2.21
C LEU A 34 5.73 -6.15 -2.27
N GLN A 35 6.53 -5.72 -3.25
CA GLN A 35 6.70 -4.29 -3.55
C GLN A 35 5.69 -3.84 -4.61
N ARG A 36 4.97 -2.74 -4.37
CA ARG A 36 3.88 -2.25 -5.22
C ARG A 36 3.87 -0.72 -5.34
N PHE A 37 3.30 -0.26 -6.47
CA PHE A 37 3.01 1.15 -6.75
C PHE A 37 4.17 2.09 -6.39
N PRO A 38 5.35 1.93 -7.02
CA PRO A 38 6.44 2.84 -6.79
C PRO A 38 6.11 4.24 -7.33
N ASP A 39 6.67 5.25 -6.67
CA ASP A 39 6.87 6.58 -7.24
C ASP A 39 8.35 6.99 -7.10
N ILE A 40 8.80 7.88 -7.98
CA ILE A 40 10.21 8.30 -8.05
C ILE A 40 10.34 9.79 -8.32
N SER A 41 11.22 10.46 -7.58
CA SER A 41 11.66 11.82 -7.84
C SER A 41 13.15 11.85 -8.09
N VAL A 42 13.57 12.62 -9.10
CA VAL A 42 14.97 12.76 -9.48
C VAL A 42 15.30 14.23 -9.59
N ASP A 43 16.29 14.70 -8.86
CA ASP A 43 16.79 16.06 -8.95
C ASP A 43 18.32 16.10 -8.77
N ALA A 44 18.98 16.97 -9.54
CA ALA A 44 20.42 17.23 -9.47
C ALA A 44 21.34 15.98 -9.41
N GLY A 45 20.92 14.86 -10.01
CA GLY A 45 21.69 13.61 -10.04
C GLY A 45 21.44 12.65 -8.88
N THR A 46 20.55 13.01 -7.96
CA THR A 46 20.02 12.15 -6.89
C THR A 46 18.66 11.61 -7.31
N MET A 47 18.38 10.37 -6.94
CA MET A 47 17.08 9.72 -7.15
C MET A 47 16.53 9.27 -5.80
N HIS A 48 15.23 9.47 -5.60
CA HIS A 48 14.49 9.06 -4.40
C HIS A 48 13.27 8.26 -4.86
N ALA A 49 13.06 7.09 -4.28
CA ALA A 49 11.91 6.24 -4.57
C ALA A 49 11.13 5.96 -3.29
N ILE A 50 9.80 5.90 -3.41
CA ILE A 50 8.89 5.44 -2.37
C ILE A 50 8.03 4.32 -2.96
N TRP A 51 7.65 3.34 -2.13
CA TRP A 51 6.74 2.28 -2.52
C TRP A 51 6.01 1.69 -1.32
N TRP A 52 4.96 0.92 -1.60
CA TRP A 52 4.36 0.04 -0.61
C TRP A 52 5.04 -1.33 -0.61
N ASP A 53 5.34 -1.83 0.58
CA ASP A 53 5.99 -3.11 0.80
C ASP A 53 5.24 -3.93 1.85
N SER A 54 5.11 -5.24 1.59
CA SER A 54 4.50 -6.19 2.52
C SER A 54 5.51 -7.08 3.25
N ARG A 55 6.79 -6.71 3.31
CA ARG A 55 7.83 -7.50 4.00
C ARG A 55 7.55 -7.75 5.49
N ASN A 56 6.70 -6.92 6.10
CA ASN A 56 6.28 -7.07 7.49
C ASN A 56 4.91 -7.76 7.64
N ASP A 57 4.31 -8.26 6.56
CA ASP A 57 3.06 -9.02 6.62
C ASP A 57 3.28 -10.31 7.42
N PRO A 58 2.65 -10.47 8.61
CA PRO A 58 2.85 -11.65 9.44
C PRO A 58 2.25 -12.91 8.81
N CYS A 59 1.40 -12.73 7.80
CA CYS A 59 0.79 -13.79 7.03
C CYS A 59 1.41 -13.94 5.64
N TYR A 60 2.55 -13.30 5.33
CA TYR A 60 3.13 -13.33 3.99
C TYR A 60 3.27 -14.73 3.40
N ASP A 61 2.83 -14.87 2.16
CA ASP A 61 3.04 -16.05 1.32
C ASP A 61 2.91 -15.63 -0.15
N PRO A 62 3.90 -15.97 -1.00
CA PRO A 62 3.89 -15.58 -2.40
C PRO A 62 2.72 -16.19 -3.20
N ALA A 63 1.98 -17.17 -2.66
CA ALA A 63 0.78 -17.73 -3.29
C ALA A 63 -0.53 -17.06 -2.84
N ARG A 64 -0.51 -16.21 -1.80
CA ARG A 64 -1.70 -15.54 -1.25
C ARG A 64 -1.78 -14.06 -1.66
N PRO A 65 -2.99 -13.49 -1.76
CA PRO A 65 -3.15 -12.04 -1.83
C PRO A 65 -2.51 -11.36 -0.61
N LEU A 66 -2.16 -10.09 -0.78
CA LEU A 66 -1.47 -9.31 0.21
C LEU A 66 -2.31 -9.19 1.50
N GLY A 67 -1.74 -9.57 2.65
CA GLY A 67 -2.43 -9.52 3.93
C GLY A 67 -3.42 -10.66 4.19
N ASN A 68 -3.65 -11.57 3.25
CA ASN A 68 -4.57 -12.69 3.44
C ASN A 68 -3.85 -13.84 4.15
N CYS A 69 -4.39 -14.25 5.29
CA CYS A 69 -3.94 -15.38 6.09
C CYS A 69 -4.53 -16.72 5.59
N ALA A 70 -3.88 -17.84 5.92
CA ALA A 70 -4.34 -19.18 5.51
C ALA A 70 -5.71 -19.58 6.13
N ASN A 71 -6.04 -18.98 7.28
CA ASN A 71 -7.35 -19.11 7.93
C ASN A 71 -8.43 -18.21 7.31
N LYS A 72 -8.14 -17.55 6.19
CA LYS A 72 -9.00 -16.61 5.45
C LYS A 72 -9.20 -15.24 6.11
N SER A 73 -8.58 -14.94 7.25
CA SER A 73 -8.59 -13.57 7.78
C SER A 73 -7.63 -12.65 7.01
N THR A 74 -7.81 -11.36 7.14
CA THR A 74 -6.93 -10.31 6.66
C THR A 74 -6.21 -9.64 7.83
N VAL A 75 -5.01 -9.13 7.59
CA VAL A 75 -4.18 -8.49 8.62
C VAL A 75 -3.51 -7.21 8.10
N PRO A 76 -3.11 -6.30 9.00
CA PRO A 76 -2.19 -5.23 8.66
C PRO A 76 -0.90 -5.79 8.07
N SER A 77 -0.59 -5.37 6.85
CA SER A 77 0.37 -6.06 5.98
C SER A 77 1.06 -5.13 4.99
N LEU A 78 0.75 -3.84 5.00
CA LEU A 78 1.32 -2.87 4.08
C LEU A 78 2.00 -1.71 4.81
N ASP A 79 3.20 -1.38 4.34
CA ASP A 79 4.05 -0.33 4.86
C ASP A 79 4.61 0.54 3.74
N ALA A 80 4.84 1.82 4.02
CA ALA A 80 5.56 2.69 3.10
C ALA A 80 7.07 2.55 3.34
N PHE A 81 7.83 2.31 2.28
CA PHE A 81 9.29 2.23 2.28
C PHE A 81 9.87 3.21 1.26
N ALA A 82 11.08 3.67 1.52
CA ALA A 82 11.81 4.52 0.58
C ALA A 82 13.31 4.21 0.55
N ALA A 83 13.95 4.59 -0.55
CA ALA A 83 15.40 4.53 -0.73
C ALA A 83 15.85 5.71 -1.60
N SER A 84 17.12 6.08 -1.48
CA SER A 84 17.75 7.03 -2.39
C SER A 84 18.90 6.40 -3.16
N GLY A 85 19.36 7.08 -4.19
CA GLY A 85 20.47 6.61 -5.00
C GLY A 85 21.08 7.71 -5.86
N SER A 86 22.04 7.33 -6.68
CA SER A 86 22.70 8.23 -7.63
C SER A 86 22.40 7.82 -9.07
N THR A 87 22.07 8.81 -9.91
CA THR A 87 21.92 8.59 -11.34
C THR A 87 23.25 8.32 -12.05
N ALA A 88 24.40 8.63 -11.43
CA ALA A 88 25.71 8.38 -11.99
C ALA A 88 26.11 6.91 -11.90
N THR A 89 25.89 6.28 -10.73
CA THR A 89 26.29 4.90 -10.44
C THR A 89 25.14 3.89 -10.59
N LEU A 90 23.88 4.36 -10.56
CA LEU A 90 22.68 3.51 -10.52
C LEU A 90 22.66 2.57 -9.32
N THR A 91 23.29 2.99 -8.22
CA THR A 91 23.28 2.26 -6.95
C THR A 91 22.28 2.90 -6.00
N TRP A 92 21.58 2.05 -5.25
CA TRP A 92 20.58 2.45 -4.25
C TRP A 92 21.09 2.22 -2.84
N SER A 93 20.62 3.04 -1.90
CA SER A 93 20.79 2.85 -0.47
C SER A 93 19.99 1.64 0.00
N SER A 94 20.23 1.19 1.24
CA SER A 94 19.27 0.32 1.91
C SER A 94 17.91 1.02 2.02
N SER A 95 16.83 0.25 1.86
CA SER A 95 15.48 0.72 2.04
C SER A 95 15.16 1.02 3.50
N THR A 96 14.37 2.06 3.74
CA THR A 96 13.95 2.52 5.08
C THR A 96 12.43 2.53 5.15
N ARG A 97 11.87 1.96 6.22
CA ARG A 97 10.43 2.04 6.50
C ARG A 97 10.07 3.47 6.94
N LEU A 98 9.09 4.08 6.29
CA LEU A 98 8.56 5.40 6.61
C LEU A 98 7.32 5.33 7.50
N SER A 99 6.45 4.33 7.29
CA SER A 99 5.25 4.15 8.12
C SER A 99 5.62 3.71 9.54
N GLY A 100 4.97 4.30 10.55
CA GLY A 100 5.15 3.92 11.95
C GLY A 100 4.40 2.64 12.34
N VAL A 101 3.39 2.26 11.57
CA VAL A 101 2.57 1.06 11.76
C VAL A 101 2.24 0.46 10.40
N SER A 102 2.01 -0.86 10.37
CA SER A 102 1.50 -1.54 9.18
C SER A 102 -0.01 -1.35 9.13
N SER A 103 -0.56 -1.19 7.93
CA SER A 103 -2.00 -0.99 7.72
C SER A 103 -2.61 -2.14 6.93
N ASN A 104 -3.91 -2.38 7.10
CA ASN A 104 -4.63 -3.43 6.38
C ASN A 104 -5.22 -2.85 5.09
N PRO A 105 -4.72 -3.19 3.90
CA PRO A 105 -5.26 -2.67 2.66
C PRO A 105 -6.53 -3.40 2.21
N ASN A 106 -6.96 -4.43 2.95
CA ASN A 106 -8.15 -5.21 2.62
C ASN A 106 -9.45 -4.62 3.20
N TRP A 107 -9.42 -3.52 3.96
CA TRP A 107 -10.65 -2.92 4.50
C TRP A 107 -11.70 -2.62 3.43
N GLU A 108 -12.91 -3.14 3.60
CA GLU A 108 -14.01 -3.04 2.65
C GLU A 108 -14.75 -1.70 2.74
N GLN A 109 -14.12 -0.64 2.25
CA GLN A 109 -14.64 0.72 2.45
C GLN A 109 -15.63 1.16 1.37
N PHE A 110 -15.62 0.57 0.17
CA PHE A 110 -16.34 1.09 -1.00
C PHE A 110 -17.38 0.10 -1.54
N SER A 111 -18.06 0.48 -2.64
CA SER A 111 -19.14 -0.32 -3.27
C SER A 111 -20.24 -0.76 -2.30
N GLY A 112 -20.55 0.09 -1.32
CA GLY A 112 -21.47 -0.27 -0.25
C GLY A 112 -20.88 -1.27 0.74
N ARG A 113 -19.60 -1.11 1.07
CA ARG A 113 -18.80 -1.89 2.03
C ARG A 113 -18.58 -3.34 1.61
N THR A 114 -18.18 -3.59 0.37
CA THR A 114 -17.95 -4.96 -0.15
C THR A 114 -16.66 -5.10 -0.92
N VAL A 115 -15.90 -4.01 -1.06
CA VAL A 115 -14.68 -4.03 -1.83
C VAL A 115 -13.59 -3.26 -1.08
N PRO A 116 -12.38 -3.84 -1.00
CA PRO A 116 -11.23 -3.10 -0.58
C PRO A 116 -10.88 -2.03 -1.59
N PHE A 117 -10.31 -0.93 -1.11
CA PHE A 117 -9.70 0.07 -1.97
C PHE A 117 -8.41 0.61 -1.36
N GLY A 118 -7.34 0.42 -2.14
CA GLY A 118 -6.08 1.13 -2.01
C GLY A 118 -6.26 2.57 -2.51
N GLY A 119 -6.23 3.62 -1.68
CA GLY A 119 -6.24 4.99 -2.21
C GLY A 119 -5.08 5.18 -3.19
N ASP A 120 -5.31 5.89 -4.29
CA ASP A 120 -4.36 6.00 -5.41
C ASP A 120 -3.09 6.84 -5.09
N TYR A 121 -2.87 7.19 -3.82
CA TYR A 121 -1.86 8.15 -3.43
C TYR A 121 -0.69 7.45 -2.73
N ILE A 122 0.41 7.33 -3.47
CA ILE A 122 1.77 7.23 -2.95
C ILE A 122 2.64 8.08 -3.87
N TYR A 123 3.29 9.08 -3.30
CA TYR A 123 3.94 10.14 -4.08
C TYR A 123 5.19 10.66 -3.37
N ILE A 124 6.22 11.01 -4.13
CA ILE A 124 7.47 11.57 -3.62
C ILE A 124 7.89 12.79 -4.43
N SER A 125 8.40 13.80 -3.73
CA SER A 125 8.97 15.00 -4.34
C SER A 125 10.30 15.33 -3.70
N SER A 126 11.28 15.73 -4.52
CA SER A 126 12.60 16.14 -4.07
C SER A 126 13.03 17.49 -4.66
N VAL A 127 13.78 18.27 -3.87
CA VAL A 127 14.50 19.47 -4.29
C VAL A 127 15.88 19.48 -3.62
N GLY A 128 16.93 19.45 -4.43
CA GLY A 128 18.30 19.29 -3.98
C GLY A 128 18.48 17.99 -3.20
N ALA A 129 18.87 18.10 -1.93
CA ALA A 129 19.04 16.96 -1.03
C ALA A 129 17.80 16.68 -0.16
N PHE A 130 16.75 17.51 -0.25
CA PHE A 130 15.52 17.31 0.50
C PHE A 130 14.55 16.45 -0.33
N SER A 131 13.93 15.46 0.31
CA SER A 131 12.88 14.65 -0.27
C SER A 131 11.79 14.34 0.75
N TYR A 132 10.53 14.37 0.32
CA TYR A 132 9.37 14.11 1.16
C TYR A 132 8.37 13.23 0.41
N GLY A 133 7.97 12.14 1.06
CA GLY A 133 7.02 11.18 0.54
C GLY A 133 5.71 11.23 1.31
N VAL A 134 4.60 11.03 0.60
CA VAL A 134 3.26 10.87 1.17
C VAL A 134 2.61 9.59 0.68
N TRP A 135 1.77 8.97 1.49
CA TRP A 135 1.06 7.74 1.15
C TRP A 135 -0.31 7.67 1.85
N THR A 136 -1.23 6.93 1.24
CA THR A 136 -2.49 6.52 1.87
C THR A 136 -2.23 5.42 2.89
N ASP A 137 -2.87 5.52 4.06
CA ASP A 137 -2.71 4.58 5.16
C ASP A 137 -4.06 4.31 5.84
N TRP A 138 -4.31 3.03 6.15
CA TRP A 138 -5.57 2.58 6.74
C TRP A 138 -5.51 2.33 8.24
N ARG A 139 -4.46 2.78 8.94
CA ARG A 139 -4.29 2.50 10.37
C ARG A 139 -5.42 3.00 11.25
N ASP A 140 -6.15 4.02 10.82
CA ASP A 140 -7.23 4.65 11.60
C ASP A 140 -8.62 4.15 11.21
N VAL A 141 -8.71 3.21 10.25
CA VAL A 141 -9.99 2.62 9.89
C VAL A 141 -10.58 1.92 11.10
N VAL A 142 -11.81 2.30 11.43
CA VAL A 142 -12.55 1.67 12.52
C VAL A 142 -13.24 0.44 11.97
N ALA A 143 -12.87 -0.72 12.50
CA ALA A 143 -13.50 -1.99 12.18
C ALA A 143 -14.99 -2.00 12.54
N GLY A 144 -15.77 -2.78 11.82
CA GLY A 144 -17.20 -2.93 12.04
C GLY A 144 -17.68 -4.35 11.78
N SER A 145 -18.94 -4.45 11.39
CA SER A 145 -19.57 -5.70 10.99
C SER A 145 -20.41 -5.47 9.74
N ASP A 146 -20.46 -6.44 8.86
CA ASP A 146 -21.36 -6.46 7.74
C ASP A 146 -22.61 -7.33 8.02
N PRO A 147 -23.83 -6.75 7.99
CA PRO A 147 -25.05 -7.52 8.19
C PRO A 147 -25.30 -8.60 7.12
N ARG A 148 -24.60 -8.57 5.97
CA ARG A 148 -24.67 -9.65 4.96
C ARG A 148 -24.01 -10.94 5.45
N GLU A 149 -23.01 -10.83 6.32
CA GLU A 149 -22.24 -11.98 6.84
C GLU A 149 -22.95 -12.71 7.98
N GLY A 150 -24.11 -12.24 8.44
CA GLY A 150 -24.90 -12.91 9.50
C GLY A 150 -25.31 -14.35 9.18
N GLY A 151 -25.10 -14.82 7.93
CA GLY A 151 -25.27 -16.20 7.50
C GLY A 151 -24.12 -16.77 6.66
N ASP A 152 -23.01 -16.04 6.46
CA ASP A 152 -21.84 -16.49 5.69
C ASP A 152 -20.55 -16.46 6.55
N SER A 153 -19.47 -17.05 6.04
CA SER A 153 -18.27 -17.47 6.77
C SER A 153 -17.04 -16.63 6.48
N ASP A 154 -17.23 -15.42 5.97
CA ASP A 154 -16.20 -14.48 5.53
C ASP A 154 -15.88 -13.40 6.54
N ALA A 155 -16.13 -13.64 7.84
CA ALA A 155 -15.63 -12.84 8.97
C ALA A 155 -14.08 -12.78 8.98
N ASP A 156 -13.54 -12.07 8.02
CA ASP A 156 -12.16 -12.02 7.59
C ASP A 156 -11.44 -10.81 8.20
N ALA A 157 -12.13 -10.09 9.08
CA ALA A 157 -11.65 -8.87 9.73
C ALA A 157 -11.33 -7.72 8.74
N ALA A 158 -11.98 -7.70 7.57
CA ALA A 158 -11.95 -6.60 6.60
C ALA A 158 -13.17 -5.66 6.69
N ASP A 159 -14.15 -5.98 7.53
CA ASP A 159 -15.34 -5.19 7.75
C ASP A 159 -15.08 -3.84 8.44
N VAL A 160 -15.72 -2.78 7.95
CA VAL A 160 -15.59 -1.44 8.51
C VAL A 160 -16.85 -0.94 9.18
N HIS A 161 -16.69 0.02 10.09
CA HIS A 161 -17.79 0.65 10.79
C HIS A 161 -18.74 1.35 9.81
N GLN A 162 -20.04 1.18 10.04
CA GLN A 162 -21.09 1.77 9.22
C GLN A 162 -22.36 1.97 10.04
N CYS A 163 -23.08 3.06 9.80
CA CYS A 163 -24.41 3.32 10.38
C CYS A 163 -25.48 3.23 9.30
N ARG A 164 -25.43 2.12 8.57
CA ARG A 164 -26.41 1.72 7.57
C ARG A 164 -27.16 0.50 8.09
N THR A 165 -28.44 0.42 7.76
CA THR A 165 -29.27 -0.75 8.07
C THR A 165 -29.67 -1.41 6.77
N GLN A 166 -29.59 -2.75 6.72
CA GLN A 166 -30.11 -3.50 5.60
C GLN A 166 -31.63 -3.61 5.71
N ASN A 167 -32.33 -3.24 4.65
CA ASN A 167 -33.78 -3.38 4.51
C ASN A 167 -34.14 -4.84 4.15
N PRO A 168 -35.42 -5.25 4.33
CA PRO A 168 -35.86 -6.61 3.98
C PRO A 168 -35.67 -6.99 2.50
N ASP A 169 -35.58 -6.02 1.59
CA ASP A 169 -35.31 -6.22 0.17
C ASP A 169 -33.82 -6.33 -0.18
N GLY A 170 -32.94 -6.31 0.83
CA GLY A 170 -31.48 -6.38 0.70
C GLY A 170 -30.80 -5.03 0.43
N SER A 171 -31.56 -3.97 0.16
CA SER A 171 -31.01 -2.61 0.01
C SER A 171 -30.52 -2.06 1.34
N PHE A 172 -29.67 -1.03 1.32
CA PHE A 172 -29.19 -0.36 2.53
C PHE A 172 -29.74 1.06 2.64
N THR A 173 -30.01 1.49 3.88
CA THR A 173 -30.25 2.90 4.18
C THR A 173 -29.02 3.75 3.88
N ARG A 174 -29.18 5.09 3.88
CA ARG A 174 -28.04 6.01 3.87
C ARG A 174 -27.12 5.75 5.06
N ASP A 175 -25.84 6.04 4.89
CA ASP A 175 -24.88 6.07 5.99
C ASP A 175 -25.13 7.31 6.84
N THR A 176 -25.41 7.09 8.13
CA THR A 176 -25.66 8.16 9.09
C THR A 176 -24.43 8.54 9.92
N CYS A 177 -23.31 7.82 9.76
CA CYS A 177 -22.04 8.12 10.43
C CYS A 177 -20.82 8.01 9.48
N PRO A 178 -20.83 8.67 8.30
CA PRO A 178 -19.73 8.55 7.34
C PRO A 178 -18.37 9.04 7.88
N TRP A 179 -18.37 9.84 8.96
CA TRP A 179 -17.18 10.41 9.60
C TRP A 179 -16.73 9.65 10.85
N ALA A 180 -17.32 8.49 11.16
CA ALA A 180 -17.00 7.71 12.35
C ALA A 180 -15.87 6.68 12.12
N GLY A 181 -15.01 6.92 11.12
CA GLY A 181 -13.77 6.17 10.93
C GLY A 181 -13.84 4.96 9.98
N GLY A 182 -15.04 4.49 9.61
CA GLY A 182 -15.17 3.35 8.69
C GLY A 182 -14.74 3.64 7.24
N LEU A 183 -14.50 4.91 6.90
CA LEU A 183 -14.12 5.38 5.56
C LEU A 183 -12.74 6.03 5.51
N ASP A 184 -11.97 5.94 6.59
CA ASP A 184 -10.72 6.67 6.71
C ASP A 184 -9.68 6.12 5.73
N GLN A 185 -9.24 6.99 4.82
CA GLN A 185 -8.10 6.77 3.92
C GLN A 185 -7.14 7.93 4.13
N ASN A 186 -6.51 7.95 5.31
CA ASN A 186 -5.71 9.09 5.75
C ASN A 186 -4.41 9.16 4.96
N ILE A 187 -3.96 10.39 4.69
CA ILE A 187 -2.68 10.63 4.02
C ILE A 187 -1.63 10.95 5.09
N TYR A 188 -0.58 10.14 5.12
CA TYR A 188 0.59 10.32 5.97
C TYR A 188 1.78 10.74 5.13
N GLY A 189 2.81 11.30 5.78
CA GLY A 189 4.03 11.68 5.11
C GLY A 189 5.25 11.69 6.02
N SER A 190 6.42 11.57 5.42
CA SER A 190 7.71 11.61 6.10
C SER A 190 8.82 12.09 5.16
N THR A 191 9.88 12.64 5.74
CA THR A 191 11.13 12.85 5.01
C THR A 191 11.68 11.50 4.56
N THR A 192 12.13 11.41 3.31
CA THR A 192 12.73 10.18 2.77
C THR A 192 14.26 10.27 2.81
N PRO A 193 14.97 9.12 2.76
CA PRO A 193 16.39 9.10 2.44
C PRO A 193 16.69 9.74 1.09
#